data_AF-A0A452QNP9-F1
#
_entry.id   AF-A0A452QNP9-F1
#
_cell.length_a   1.000
_cell.length_b   1.000
_cell.length_c   1.000
_cell.angle_alpha   90.00
_cell.angle_beta   90.00
_cell.angle_gamma   90.00
#
_symmetry.space_group_name_H-M   'P 1'
#
loop_
_entity.id
_entity.type
_entity.pdbx_description
1 polymer ?
#
loop_
_entity_poly.entity_id
_entity_poly.type
_entity_poly.pdbx_seq_one_letter_code
_entity_poly.pdbx_strand_id
1 'polypeptide(L)'
;GSYLMVNASQHAPGQRAHVIFQSLSENDTHCVQFSYFLYSRDGHSPGTLGIYVRVNGGPLGSAVWNMSGSHGRQWHQAELAVSTFWPNEYQVGWVWSVVSLCLGVGIERCRPEVRVSYYPCAKAPHFSRLGDVEVNAGQNASFQCMAAGRAAEAERFLLQVRGARTLSGHRRFLATFVLASVSRSEQDLYRCVSQAPRGAGVSNFAELIVKEPPTPIAPPQLLRAGPTYLIIQLNTNSIIGDGPIVRKEIEYRMSRGPWAEVHAVSLQTYKLWHLDPDTEYEISVLLTRPGDGGTGRPGPPLISRTKCAGGCLLAQFCPWDTWVWAQGYAGMDQGGTLHKVVWPALVPLKLSKTL
;
A
#
# COMPACT_ATOMS: atom_id res chain seq x y z
N GLY A 1 25.00 -20.61 -43.00
CA GLY A 1 24.97 -19.56 -41.96
C GLY A 1 24.80 -20.21 -40.61
N SER A 2 25.21 -19.54 -39.53
CA SER A 2 25.08 -20.00 -38.15
C SER A 2 23.75 -19.51 -37.52
N TYR A 3 22.99 -20.42 -36.92
CA TYR A 3 21.76 -20.11 -36.19
C TYR A 3 21.48 -21.18 -35.13
N LEU A 4 20.80 -20.80 -34.05
CA LEU A 4 20.13 -21.71 -33.14
C LEU A 4 18.79 -22.13 -33.77
N MET A 5 18.44 -23.40 -33.68
CA MET A 5 17.22 -23.94 -34.26
C MET A 5 16.45 -24.77 -33.23
N VAL A 6 15.15 -24.50 -33.17
CA VAL A 6 14.17 -25.37 -32.50
C VAL A 6 13.30 -25.98 -33.59
N ASN A 7 13.26 -27.31 -33.64
CA ASN A 7 12.35 -28.02 -34.54
C ASN A 7 11.09 -28.39 -33.76
N ALA A 8 9.94 -27.84 -34.13
CA ALA A 8 8.68 -28.11 -33.45
C ALA A 8 7.93 -29.33 -34.03
N SER A 9 8.36 -29.85 -35.18
CA SER A 9 7.58 -30.80 -36.00
C SER A 9 7.29 -32.17 -35.35
N GLN A 10 8.02 -32.55 -34.30
CA GLN A 10 7.89 -33.84 -33.62
C GLN A 10 7.60 -33.69 -32.12
N HIS A 11 7.24 -32.47 -31.68
CA HIS A 11 7.09 -32.14 -30.27
C HIS A 11 5.63 -31.87 -29.93
N ALA A 12 5.19 -32.35 -28.76
CA ALA A 12 3.83 -32.13 -28.30
C ALA A 12 3.61 -30.67 -27.85
N PRO A 13 2.39 -30.14 -27.95
CA PRO A 13 2.06 -28.81 -27.44
C PRO A 13 2.39 -28.68 -25.96
N GLY A 14 2.86 -27.49 -25.58
CA GLY A 14 3.26 -27.18 -24.22
C GLY A 14 4.71 -27.55 -23.89
N GLN A 15 5.41 -28.33 -24.74
CA GLN A 15 6.86 -28.53 -24.58
C GLN A 15 7.60 -27.20 -24.78
N ARG A 16 8.60 -26.95 -23.92
CA ARG A 16 9.36 -25.70 -23.93
C ARG A 16 10.86 -25.95 -24.02
N ALA A 17 11.53 -25.12 -24.82
CA ALA A 17 12.98 -25.04 -24.89
C ALA A 17 13.44 -23.68 -24.40
N HIS A 18 14.50 -23.65 -23.58
CA HIS A 18 15.03 -22.44 -22.97
C HIS A 18 16.48 -22.22 -23.40
N VAL A 19 16.81 -21.01 -23.84
CA VAL A 19 18.19 -20.55 -24.08
C VAL A 19 18.40 -19.31 -23.26
N ILE A 20 19.44 -19.29 -22.43
CA ILE A 20 19.77 -18.16 -21.55
C ILE A 20 21.12 -17.61 -22.00
N PHE A 21 21.19 -16.30 -22.24
CA PHE A 21 22.43 -15.62 -22.60
C PHE A 21 23.22 -15.20 -21.36
N GLN A 22 24.47 -14.80 -21.55
CA GLN A 22 25.32 -14.27 -20.48
C GLN A 22 24.67 -13.06 -19.81
N SER A 23 25.01 -12.83 -18.55
CA SER A 23 24.54 -11.62 -17.86
C SER A 23 25.19 -10.38 -18.45
N LEU A 24 24.39 -9.33 -18.58
CA LEU A 24 24.77 -8.01 -19.05
C LEU A 24 24.69 -7.05 -17.86
N SER A 25 25.73 -6.24 -17.70
CA SER A 25 25.88 -5.26 -16.61
C SER A 25 26.43 -3.96 -17.19
N GLU A 26 25.65 -3.35 -18.07
CA GLU A 26 26.04 -2.14 -18.77
C GLU A 26 25.85 -0.89 -17.89
N ASN A 27 26.68 0.13 -18.10
CA ASN A 27 26.56 1.45 -17.46
C ASN A 27 25.76 2.44 -18.31
N ASP A 28 26.00 2.40 -19.63
CA ASP A 28 25.40 3.32 -20.59
C ASP A 28 24.09 2.77 -21.17
N THR A 29 23.27 3.67 -21.72
CA THR A 29 22.07 3.29 -22.47
C THR A 29 22.48 2.43 -23.67
N HIS A 30 21.90 1.24 -23.74
CA HIS A 30 22.22 0.26 -24.76
C HIS A 30 20.95 -0.32 -25.37
N CYS A 31 21.08 -0.87 -26.56
CA CYS A 31 20.02 -1.55 -27.27
C CYS A 31 20.42 -2.99 -27.54
N VAL A 32 19.58 -3.93 -27.14
CA VAL A 32 19.76 -5.36 -27.40
C VAL A 32 18.99 -5.72 -28.66
N GLN A 33 19.71 -6.10 -29.71
CA GLN A 33 19.13 -6.45 -31.00
C GLN A 33 19.25 -7.96 -31.24
N PHE A 34 18.17 -8.57 -31.71
CA PHE A 34 18.15 -9.98 -32.09
C PHE A 34 17.37 -10.19 -33.38
N SER A 35 17.67 -11.30 -34.06
CA SER A 35 17.01 -11.70 -35.29
C SER A 35 16.36 -13.07 -35.13
N TYR A 36 15.09 -13.15 -35.51
CA TYR A 36 14.28 -14.36 -35.43
C TYR A 36 13.70 -14.73 -36.79
N PHE A 37 13.41 -16.01 -36.96
CA PHE A 37 12.81 -16.61 -38.14
C PHE A 37 11.81 -17.66 -37.66
N LEU A 38 10.53 -17.42 -37.93
CA LEU A 38 9.42 -18.29 -37.54
C LEU A 38 8.68 -18.71 -38.81
N TYR A 39 8.81 -19.97 -39.20
CA TYR A 39 8.19 -20.49 -40.40
C TYR A 39 7.51 -21.83 -40.15
N SER A 40 6.30 -21.96 -40.69
CA SER A 40 5.57 -23.20 -40.79
C SER A 40 5.06 -23.38 -42.21
N ARG A 41 5.21 -24.61 -42.73
CA ARG A 41 4.80 -24.96 -44.09
C ARG A 41 3.28 -24.91 -44.27
N ASP A 42 2.53 -25.24 -43.24
CA ASP A 42 1.07 -25.42 -43.33
C ASP A 42 0.32 -24.15 -42.91
N GLY A 43 1.01 -23.02 -42.79
CA GLY A 43 0.45 -21.74 -42.34
C GLY A 43 0.07 -21.68 -40.86
N HIS A 44 0.03 -22.82 -40.16
CA HIS A 44 -0.26 -22.92 -38.74
C HIS A 44 0.93 -22.46 -37.88
N SER A 45 0.68 -21.94 -36.68
CA SER A 45 1.74 -21.46 -35.79
C SER A 45 2.70 -22.59 -35.37
N PRO A 46 4.01 -22.50 -35.67
CA PRO A 46 4.98 -23.52 -35.26
C PRO A 46 5.21 -23.53 -33.73
N GLY A 47 4.99 -22.39 -33.09
CA GLY A 47 5.19 -22.19 -31.67
C GLY A 47 5.00 -20.73 -31.28
N THR A 48 5.39 -20.39 -30.05
CA THR A 48 5.52 -19.01 -29.56
C THR A 48 6.93 -18.81 -29.06
N LEU A 49 7.62 -17.80 -29.60
CA LEU A 49 8.88 -17.30 -29.07
C LEU A 49 8.55 -16.24 -28.00
N GLY A 50 8.88 -16.54 -26.75
CA GLY A 50 8.84 -15.61 -25.64
C GLY A 50 10.24 -15.17 -25.22
N ILE A 51 10.41 -13.89 -24.97
CA ILE A 51 11.65 -13.30 -24.44
C ILE A 51 11.40 -12.87 -23.01
N TYR A 52 12.33 -13.21 -22.15
CA TYR A 52 12.30 -12.97 -20.72
C TYR A 52 13.54 -12.21 -20.30
N VAL A 53 13.38 -11.34 -19.31
CA VAL A 53 14.49 -10.59 -18.71
C VAL A 53 14.48 -10.88 -17.23
N ARG A 54 15.52 -11.60 -16.80
CA ARG A 54 15.81 -11.92 -15.40
C ARG A 54 16.80 -10.90 -14.86
N VAL A 55 16.57 -10.36 -13.67
CA VAL A 55 17.47 -9.36 -13.05
C VAL A 55 18.09 -9.97 -11.79
N ASN A 56 19.40 -9.80 -11.59
CA ASN A 56 20.15 -10.24 -10.40
C ASN A 56 19.90 -11.69 -9.97
N GLY A 57 19.78 -12.63 -10.92
CA GLY A 57 19.46 -14.02 -10.59
C GLY A 57 18.06 -14.23 -9.98
N GLY A 58 17.16 -13.25 -10.04
CA GLY A 58 15.77 -13.35 -9.56
C GLY A 58 14.89 -14.31 -10.36
N PRO A 59 13.58 -14.35 -10.17
CA PRO A 59 12.70 -15.20 -10.98
C PRO A 59 12.68 -14.77 -12.46
N LEU A 60 12.39 -15.71 -13.37
CA LEU A 60 12.31 -15.43 -14.81
C LEU A 60 11.15 -14.46 -15.16
N GLY A 61 10.12 -14.43 -14.33
CA GLY A 61 8.95 -13.56 -14.48
C GLY A 61 8.09 -13.89 -15.71
N SER A 62 7.34 -12.90 -16.19
CA SER A 62 6.57 -13.02 -17.44
C SER A 62 7.39 -12.61 -18.66
N ALA A 63 6.96 -13.05 -19.84
CA ALA A 63 7.58 -12.65 -21.10
C ALA A 63 7.46 -11.14 -21.29
N VAL A 64 8.59 -10.46 -21.52
CA VAL A 64 8.63 -9.03 -21.83
C VAL A 64 8.26 -8.76 -23.29
N TRP A 65 8.51 -9.73 -24.16
CA TRP A 65 8.11 -9.71 -25.57
C TRP A 65 7.75 -11.12 -26.00
N ASN A 66 6.76 -11.27 -26.86
CA ASN A 66 6.42 -12.55 -27.46
C ASN A 66 5.99 -12.39 -28.91
N MET A 67 6.20 -13.46 -29.68
CA MET A 67 5.74 -13.55 -31.06
C MET A 67 5.29 -14.97 -31.35
N SER A 68 4.10 -15.10 -31.93
CA SER A 68 3.53 -16.37 -32.38
C SER A 68 3.18 -16.28 -33.86
N GLY A 69 2.89 -17.43 -34.48
CA GLY A 69 2.52 -17.53 -35.88
C GLY A 69 3.70 -17.71 -36.83
N SER A 70 3.37 -17.95 -38.10
CA SER A 70 4.33 -18.03 -39.20
C SER A 70 4.50 -16.65 -39.83
N HIS A 71 5.72 -16.13 -39.87
CA HIS A 71 6.03 -14.77 -40.36
C HIS A 71 6.73 -14.78 -41.73
N GLY A 72 6.42 -15.80 -42.52
CA GLY A 72 7.02 -16.03 -43.84
C GLY A 72 8.46 -16.55 -43.77
N ARG A 73 9.05 -16.84 -44.93
CA ARG A 73 10.42 -17.36 -45.05
C ARG A 73 11.46 -16.22 -45.04
N GLN A 74 11.40 -15.35 -44.04
CA GLN A 74 12.31 -14.21 -43.93
C GLN A 74 12.79 -13.98 -42.49
N TRP A 75 13.93 -13.33 -42.35
CA TRP A 75 14.45 -12.91 -41.06
C TRP A 75 13.80 -11.61 -40.62
N HIS A 76 13.37 -11.57 -39.38
CA HIS A 76 12.84 -10.38 -38.74
C HIS A 76 13.78 -9.94 -37.62
N GLN A 77 13.87 -8.63 -37.40
CA GLN A 77 14.71 -8.05 -36.36
C GLN A 77 13.83 -7.33 -35.34
N ALA A 78 14.10 -7.60 -34.07
CA ALA A 78 13.47 -6.91 -32.95
C ALA A 78 14.52 -6.36 -31.98
N GLU A 79 14.13 -5.31 -31.26
CA GLU A 79 14.98 -4.55 -30.35
C GLU A 79 14.41 -4.59 -28.93
N LEU A 80 15.28 -4.73 -27.94
CA LEU A 80 14.93 -4.73 -26.54
C LEU A 80 15.70 -3.61 -25.83
N ALA A 81 14.95 -2.67 -25.27
CA ALA A 81 15.43 -1.55 -24.48
C ALA A 81 15.31 -1.90 -22.99
N VAL A 82 16.37 -2.45 -22.39
CA VAL A 82 16.39 -2.83 -20.97
C VAL A 82 17.02 -1.70 -20.16
N SER A 83 16.25 -1.12 -19.24
CA SER A 83 16.68 -0.02 -18.38
C SER A 83 17.16 -0.53 -17.02
N THR A 84 18.04 -1.54 -17.05
CA THR A 84 18.72 -2.11 -15.88
C THR A 84 20.22 -1.93 -16.06
N PHE A 85 20.85 -1.24 -15.11
CA PHE A 85 22.25 -0.84 -15.18
C PHE A 85 23.00 -1.28 -13.92
N TRP A 86 24.34 -1.28 -14.01
CA TRP A 86 25.21 -1.53 -12.86
C TRP A 86 24.81 -0.65 -11.65
N PRO A 87 24.79 -1.18 -10.41
CA PRO A 87 25.33 -2.47 -9.96
C PRO A 87 24.44 -3.69 -10.23
N ASN A 88 23.28 -3.50 -10.86
CA ASN A 88 22.42 -4.62 -11.21
C ASN A 88 22.87 -5.25 -12.53
N GLU A 89 22.71 -6.56 -12.63
CA GLU A 89 22.91 -7.32 -13.85
C GLU A 89 21.59 -7.93 -14.32
N TYR A 90 21.48 -8.20 -15.62
CA TYR A 90 20.31 -8.89 -16.17
C TYR A 90 20.71 -9.94 -17.19
N GLN A 91 19.89 -10.98 -17.31
CA GLN A 91 20.02 -12.06 -18.29
C GLN A 91 18.82 -12.05 -19.21
N VAL A 92 19.09 -12.10 -20.51
CA VAL A 92 18.05 -12.32 -21.52
C VAL A 92 17.88 -13.82 -21.71
N GLY A 93 16.64 -14.29 -21.63
CA GLY A 93 16.27 -15.67 -21.88
C GLY A 93 15.27 -15.77 -23.02
N TRP A 94 15.49 -16.69 -23.95
CA TRP A 94 14.55 -17.06 -25.00
C TRP A 94 13.88 -18.37 -24.63
N VAL A 95 12.56 -18.39 -24.70
CA VAL A 95 11.75 -19.55 -24.42
C VAL A 95 10.85 -19.80 -25.61
N TRP A 96 10.98 -20.98 -26.21
CA TRP A 96 10.08 -21.41 -27.26
C TRP A 96 9.09 -22.40 -26.68
N SER A 97 7.81 -22.19 -26.95
CA SER A 97 6.76 -23.12 -26.59
C SER A 97 6.01 -23.61 -27.82
N VAL A 98 5.87 -24.92 -27.97
CA VAL A 98 5.09 -25.52 -29.06
C VAL A 98 3.60 -25.31 -28.79
N VAL A 99 2.85 -24.79 -29.77
CA VAL A 99 1.42 -24.42 -29.61
C VAL A 99 0.47 -25.39 -30.32
N SER A 100 0.91 -26.11 -31.37
CA SER A 100 0.02 -26.94 -32.21
C SER A 100 0.35 -28.43 -32.20
N LEU A 101 -0.69 -29.27 -32.22
CA LEU A 101 -0.68 -30.74 -32.34
C LEU A 101 -0.65 -31.22 -33.80
N CYS A 102 -0.88 -30.32 -34.77
CA CYS A 102 -0.92 -30.71 -36.17
C CYS A 102 0.49 -31.09 -36.66
N LEU A 103 0.56 -32.19 -37.44
CA LEU A 103 1.74 -32.79 -38.09
C LEU A 103 2.40 -31.84 -39.14
N GLY A 104 2.57 -30.57 -38.79
CA GLY A 104 3.18 -29.57 -39.63
C GLY A 104 4.64 -29.33 -39.30
N VAL A 105 5.45 -29.21 -40.34
CA VAL A 105 6.89 -28.95 -40.21
C VAL A 105 7.09 -27.48 -39.84
N GLY A 106 7.15 -27.21 -38.54
CA GLY A 106 7.45 -25.89 -37.97
C GLY A 106 8.93 -25.77 -37.63
N ILE A 107 9.62 -24.77 -38.20
CA ILE A 107 11.03 -24.49 -37.95
C ILE A 107 11.17 -23.08 -37.39
N GLU A 108 11.73 -23.00 -36.19
CA GLU A 108 12.06 -21.75 -35.54
C GLU A 108 13.59 -21.61 -35.52
N ARG A 109 14.11 -20.49 -36.03
CA ARG A 109 15.54 -20.20 -36.04
C ARG A 109 15.79 -18.83 -35.48
N CYS A 110 16.84 -18.69 -34.69
CA CYS A 110 17.33 -17.40 -34.24
C CYS A 110 18.84 -17.34 -34.42
N ARG A 111 19.38 -16.16 -34.73
CA ARG A 111 20.84 -16.04 -34.75
C ARG A 111 21.37 -16.11 -33.31
N PRO A 112 22.46 -16.86 -33.05
CA PRO A 112 23.06 -16.95 -31.72
C PRO A 112 23.61 -15.59 -31.25
N GLU A 113 23.93 -14.70 -32.18
CA GLU A 113 24.43 -13.36 -31.89
C GLU A 113 23.29 -12.44 -31.46
N VAL A 114 23.18 -12.24 -30.15
CA VAL A 114 22.53 -11.07 -29.58
C VAL A 114 23.52 -9.90 -29.68
N ARG A 115 23.16 -8.85 -30.43
CA ARG A 115 24.01 -7.68 -30.58
C ARG A 115 23.63 -6.63 -29.57
N VAL A 116 24.55 -6.29 -28.68
CA VAL A 116 24.41 -5.15 -27.77
C VAL A 116 25.06 -3.95 -28.44
N SER A 117 24.31 -2.85 -28.53
CA SER A 117 24.76 -1.61 -29.12
C SER A 117 24.66 -0.47 -28.11
N TYR A 118 25.71 0.34 -27.96
CA TYR A 118 25.78 1.47 -27.02
C TYR A 118 25.09 2.74 -27.57
N TYR A 119 23.86 2.60 -28.04
CA TYR A 119 22.99 3.69 -28.49
C TYR A 119 21.53 3.33 -28.22
N PRO A 120 20.63 4.33 -28.06
CA PRO A 120 19.22 4.05 -27.81
C PRO A 120 18.56 3.33 -28.99
N CYS A 121 17.74 2.34 -28.66
CA CYS A 121 16.89 1.62 -29.62
C CYS A 121 16.04 2.57 -30.46
N ALA A 122 15.86 2.22 -31.73
CA ALA A 122 15.04 2.96 -32.67
C ALA A 122 13.62 2.37 -32.79
N LYS A 123 13.40 1.14 -32.35
CA LYS A 123 12.12 0.41 -32.46
C LYS A 123 11.49 0.08 -31.10
N ALA A 124 12.06 0.59 -30.01
CA ALA A 124 11.58 0.40 -28.66
C ALA A 124 11.90 1.64 -27.80
N PRO A 125 10.95 2.11 -26.97
CA PRO A 125 11.21 3.24 -26.08
C PRO A 125 12.03 2.82 -24.86
N HIS A 126 12.82 3.75 -24.33
CA HIS A 126 13.63 3.57 -23.13
C HIS A 126 12.90 4.14 -21.92
N PHE A 127 12.72 3.33 -20.87
CA PHE A 127 12.11 3.81 -19.64
C PHE A 127 13.12 4.60 -18.81
N SER A 128 12.65 5.68 -18.20
CA SER A 128 13.37 6.31 -17.09
C SER A 128 13.29 5.41 -15.86
N ARG A 129 14.18 5.63 -14.88
CA ARG A 129 14.17 4.89 -13.62
C ARG A 129 12.80 5.00 -12.94
N LEU A 130 12.18 3.85 -12.70
CA LEU A 130 10.97 3.73 -11.90
C LEU A 130 11.34 3.79 -10.42
N GLY A 131 10.68 4.66 -9.66
CA GLY A 131 10.87 4.80 -8.22
C GLY A 131 9.92 3.92 -7.43
N ASP A 132 10.34 3.55 -6.22
CA ASP A 132 9.52 2.80 -5.27
C ASP A 132 8.32 3.65 -4.82
N VAL A 133 7.20 2.98 -4.53
CA VAL A 133 5.95 3.63 -4.17
C VAL A 133 5.54 3.15 -2.78
N GLU A 134 5.57 4.06 -1.80
CA GLU A 134 5.04 3.81 -0.46
C GLU A 134 3.62 4.35 -0.34
N VAL A 135 2.68 3.51 0.11
CA VAL A 135 1.28 3.90 0.34
C VAL A 135 0.70 3.23 1.58
N ASN A 136 -0.30 3.86 2.18
CA ASN A 136 -1.06 3.28 3.27
C ASN A 136 -2.04 2.22 2.76
N ALA A 137 -2.21 1.14 3.53
CA ALA A 137 -3.16 0.08 3.21
C ALA A 137 -4.58 0.64 2.99
N GLY A 138 -5.26 0.19 1.93
CA GLY A 138 -6.58 0.66 1.52
C GLY A 138 -6.56 1.91 0.64
N GLN A 139 -5.40 2.53 0.40
CA GLN A 139 -5.26 3.65 -0.54
C GLN A 139 -4.90 3.17 -1.95
N ASN A 140 -4.98 4.07 -2.92
CA ASN A 140 -4.60 3.79 -4.29
C ASN A 140 -3.11 4.05 -4.50
N ALA A 141 -2.38 3.11 -5.10
CA ALA A 141 -1.00 3.30 -5.52
C ALA A 141 -0.94 3.70 -7.00
N SER A 142 -0.02 4.60 -7.37
CA SER A 142 0.18 4.97 -8.78
C SER A 142 1.63 4.83 -9.21
N PHE A 143 1.88 3.94 -10.18
CA PHE A 143 3.17 3.86 -10.87
C PHE A 143 3.19 4.76 -12.10
N GLN A 144 4.22 5.61 -12.19
CA GLN A 144 4.39 6.57 -13.27
C GLN A 144 5.60 6.18 -14.13
N CYS A 145 5.32 5.52 -15.25
CA CYS A 145 6.32 5.03 -16.18
C CYS A 145 6.61 6.08 -17.25
N MET A 146 7.66 6.86 -17.04
CA MET A 146 8.15 7.80 -18.06
C MET A 146 9.05 7.08 -19.06
N ALA A 147 8.83 7.30 -20.36
CA ALA A 147 9.67 6.73 -21.40
C ALA A 147 10.04 7.76 -22.47
N ALA A 148 11.24 7.58 -23.04
CA ALA A 148 11.78 8.35 -24.15
C ALA A 148 11.75 7.50 -25.43
N GLY A 149 11.19 8.07 -26.49
CA GLY A 149 10.99 7.36 -27.76
C GLY A 149 9.66 7.71 -28.38
N ARG A 150 9.33 7.08 -29.50
CA ARG A 150 8.04 7.29 -30.17
C ARG A 150 6.98 6.38 -29.57
N ALA A 151 5.88 6.95 -29.09
CA ALA A 151 4.76 6.17 -28.56
C ALA A 151 4.14 5.21 -29.59
N ALA A 152 4.25 5.51 -30.90
CA ALA A 152 3.81 4.64 -31.99
C ALA A 152 4.60 3.32 -32.08
N GLU A 153 5.79 3.25 -31.47
CA GLU A 153 6.63 2.05 -31.38
C GLU A 153 6.38 1.28 -30.08
N ALA A 154 5.30 1.60 -29.36
CA ALA A 154 4.82 0.91 -28.17
C ALA A 154 3.29 0.74 -28.26
N GLU A 155 2.85 -0.38 -28.84
CA GLU A 155 1.43 -0.66 -29.06
C GLU A 155 0.68 -0.97 -27.75
N ARG A 156 1.37 -1.59 -26.79
CA ARG A 156 0.79 -1.97 -25.50
C ARG A 156 1.72 -1.61 -24.36
N PHE A 157 1.18 -0.98 -23.33
CA PHE A 157 1.87 -0.76 -22.07
C PHE A 157 1.31 -1.70 -21.02
N LEU A 158 2.20 -2.37 -20.30
CA LEU A 158 1.86 -3.32 -19.28
C LEU A 158 2.68 -2.97 -18.05
N LEU A 159 2.01 -2.83 -16.90
CA LEU A 159 2.69 -3.03 -15.64
C LEU A 159 2.77 -4.54 -15.50
N GLN A 160 3.96 -5.07 -15.23
CA GLN A 160 4.12 -6.49 -14.93
C GLN A 160 3.59 -6.82 -13.53
N VAL A 161 2.36 -6.37 -13.24
CA VAL A 161 1.22 -6.98 -12.54
C VAL A 161 0.01 -6.04 -12.82
N ARG A 162 -0.84 -6.45 -13.78
CA ARG A 162 -2.20 -5.98 -14.17
C ARG A 162 -2.44 -4.51 -14.62
N GLY A 163 -2.91 -4.39 -15.88
CA GLY A 163 -3.88 -3.38 -16.39
C GLY A 163 -3.41 -1.93 -16.55
N ALA A 164 -3.57 -1.33 -17.73
CA ALA A 164 -3.02 0.00 -18.06
C ALA A 164 -4.08 1.07 -18.40
N ARG A 165 -3.82 2.32 -18.01
CA ARG A 165 -4.40 3.53 -18.61
C ARG A 165 -3.26 4.39 -19.16
N THR A 166 -3.33 4.75 -20.44
CA THR A 166 -2.23 5.44 -21.14
C THR A 166 -2.56 6.91 -21.34
N LEU A 167 -1.60 7.80 -21.07
CA LEU A 167 -1.65 9.21 -21.49
C LEU A 167 -0.45 9.48 -22.43
N SER A 168 -0.73 9.92 -23.66
CA SER A 168 0.28 10.01 -24.73
C SER A 168 0.79 11.44 -24.93
N GLY A 169 2.10 11.58 -25.13
CA GLY A 169 2.82 12.83 -25.45
C GLY A 169 3.82 12.62 -26.60
N HIS A 170 4.18 13.70 -27.31
CA HIS A 170 4.84 13.64 -28.63
C HIS A 170 6.35 13.29 -28.66
N ARG A 171 7.07 13.18 -27.53
CA ARG A 171 8.51 12.80 -27.48
C ARG A 171 8.93 12.07 -26.20
N ARG A 172 8.30 12.46 -25.09
CA ARG A 172 8.20 11.66 -23.88
C ARG A 172 6.72 11.39 -23.68
N PHE A 173 6.41 10.19 -23.25
CA PHE A 173 5.06 9.84 -22.86
C PHE A 173 5.10 9.23 -21.46
N LEU A 174 3.98 9.36 -20.75
CA LEU A 174 3.83 8.92 -19.37
C LEU A 174 2.69 7.90 -19.33
N ALA A 175 3.03 6.65 -19.05
CA ALA A 175 2.04 5.64 -18.76
C ALA A 175 1.82 5.60 -17.24
N THR A 176 0.57 5.79 -16.80
CA THR A 176 0.22 5.79 -15.37
C THR A 176 -0.62 4.57 -15.04
N PHE A 177 -0.18 3.79 -14.07
CA PHE A 177 -0.85 2.58 -13.63
C PHE A 177 -1.35 2.79 -12.21
N VAL A 178 -2.66 2.68 -12.01
CA VAL A 178 -3.29 2.88 -10.70
C VAL A 178 -3.77 1.54 -10.17
N LEU A 179 -3.25 1.13 -9.02
CA LEU A 179 -3.72 0.00 -8.23
C LEU A 179 -4.70 0.54 -7.18
N ALA A 180 -5.93 0.05 -7.20
CA ALA A 180 -6.97 0.55 -6.30
C ALA A 180 -6.99 -0.22 -4.98
N SER A 181 -7.09 0.50 -3.85
CA SER A 181 -7.24 -0.07 -2.50
C SER A 181 -6.22 -1.17 -2.18
N VAL A 182 -4.93 -0.84 -2.20
CA VAL A 182 -3.87 -1.84 -2.08
C VAL A 182 -3.78 -2.45 -0.68
N SER A 183 -3.38 -3.72 -0.63
CA SER A 183 -3.22 -4.52 0.58
C SER A 183 -1.79 -5.04 0.74
N ARG A 184 -1.38 -5.45 1.95
CA ARG A 184 -0.05 -6.04 2.18
C ARG A 184 0.24 -7.26 1.31
N SER A 185 -0.78 -8.02 0.89
CA SER A 185 -0.61 -9.17 -0.01
C SER A 185 -0.19 -8.78 -1.43
N GLU A 186 -0.33 -7.51 -1.81
CA GLU A 186 0.04 -7.01 -3.14
C GLU A 186 1.43 -6.36 -3.16
N GLN A 187 2.12 -6.32 -2.00
CA GLN A 187 3.50 -5.85 -1.89
C GLN A 187 4.42 -6.80 -2.67
N ASP A 188 5.02 -6.26 -3.73
CA ASP A 188 5.93 -6.98 -4.64
C ASP A 188 6.76 -5.97 -5.44
N LEU A 189 7.62 -6.48 -6.33
CA LEU A 189 8.41 -5.72 -7.29
C LEU A 189 7.66 -5.56 -8.62
N TYR A 190 7.41 -4.32 -9.00
CA TYR A 190 6.71 -3.95 -10.23
C TYR A 190 7.69 -3.39 -11.26
N ARG A 191 7.44 -3.63 -12.54
CA ARG A 191 8.18 -2.99 -13.65
C ARG A 191 7.25 -2.66 -14.81
N CYS A 192 7.59 -1.63 -15.55
CA CYS A 192 6.90 -1.20 -16.75
C CYS A 192 7.46 -1.94 -17.96
N VAL A 193 6.57 -2.43 -18.82
CA VAL A 193 6.91 -3.09 -20.08
C VAL A 193 6.11 -2.44 -21.20
N SER A 194 6.79 -2.04 -22.28
CA SER A 194 6.15 -1.67 -23.53
C SER A 194 6.36 -2.78 -24.56
N GLN A 195 5.31 -3.17 -25.25
CA GLN A 195 5.36 -4.21 -26.27
C GLN A 195 4.96 -3.66 -27.63
N ALA A 196 5.78 -3.96 -28.63
CA ALA A 196 5.50 -3.74 -30.04
C ALA A 196 6.05 -4.90 -30.88
N PRO A 197 5.56 -5.11 -32.11
CA PRO A 197 5.98 -6.23 -32.96
C PRO A 197 7.48 -6.26 -33.25
N ARG A 198 8.13 -5.09 -33.26
CA ARG A 198 9.56 -4.94 -33.57
C ARG A 198 10.41 -4.52 -32.37
N GLY A 199 9.83 -4.44 -31.17
CA GLY A 199 10.62 -4.19 -29.99
C GLY A 199 9.85 -4.14 -28.69
N ALA A 200 10.59 -4.16 -27.59
CA ALA A 200 10.04 -4.01 -26.25
C ALA A 200 10.95 -3.14 -25.38
N GLY A 201 10.32 -2.33 -24.53
CA GLY A 201 10.98 -1.54 -23.51
C GLY A 201 10.70 -2.16 -22.15
N VAL A 202 11.70 -2.18 -21.27
CA VAL A 202 11.60 -2.78 -19.93
C VAL A 202 12.26 -1.83 -18.93
N SER A 203 11.53 -1.37 -17.92
CA SER A 203 12.08 -0.56 -16.83
C SER A 203 12.83 -1.43 -15.81
N ASN A 204 13.54 -0.79 -14.89
CA ASN A 204 13.95 -1.43 -13.64
C ASN A 204 12.72 -1.86 -12.81
N PHE A 205 12.96 -2.75 -11.85
CA PHE A 205 11.98 -3.05 -10.81
C PHE A 205 11.91 -1.90 -9.79
N ALA A 206 10.71 -1.65 -9.30
CA ALA A 206 10.41 -0.76 -8.19
C ALA A 206 9.51 -1.49 -7.18
N GLU A 207 9.71 -1.25 -5.90
CA GLU A 207 8.97 -1.89 -4.82
C GLU A 207 7.65 -1.15 -4.53
N LEU A 208 6.55 -1.89 -4.40
CA LEU A 208 5.33 -1.40 -3.76
C LEU A 208 5.41 -1.65 -2.26
N ILE A 209 5.54 -0.60 -1.47
CA ILE A 209 5.66 -0.70 -0.01
C ILE A 209 4.31 -0.34 0.59
N VAL A 210 3.60 -1.34 1.14
CA VAL A 210 2.29 -1.12 1.77
C VAL A 210 2.47 -1.03 3.28
N LYS A 211 2.14 0.14 3.85
CA LYS A 211 2.25 0.41 5.29
C LYS A 211 0.89 0.39 5.95
N GLU A 212 0.81 -0.18 7.14
CA GLU A 212 -0.41 -0.15 7.94
C GLU A 212 -0.48 1.10 8.81
N PRO A 213 -1.61 1.82 8.80
CA PRO A 213 -1.83 2.95 9.70
C PRO A 213 -1.72 2.56 11.19
N PRO A 214 -1.03 3.36 12.03
CA PRO A 214 -0.71 2.99 13.41
C PRO A 214 -1.95 3.07 14.32
N THR A 215 -2.18 2.04 15.13
CA THR A 215 -3.26 1.98 16.13
C THR A 215 -2.68 1.67 17.52
N PRO A 216 -2.99 2.45 18.57
CA PRO A 216 -2.55 2.16 19.93
C PRO A 216 -3.06 0.80 20.43
N ILE A 217 -2.20 0.02 21.10
CA ILE A 217 -2.58 -1.29 21.66
C ILE A 217 -3.40 -1.15 22.94
N ALA A 218 -3.13 -0.10 23.73
CA ALA A 218 -3.70 0.10 25.05
C ALA A 218 -4.46 1.42 25.14
N PRO A 219 -5.49 1.52 25.99
CA PRO A 219 -6.18 2.78 26.25
C PRO A 219 -5.24 3.79 26.93
N PRO A 220 -5.53 5.10 26.84
CA PRO A 220 -4.79 6.09 27.62
C PRO A 220 -5.02 5.89 29.12
N GLN A 221 -4.04 6.28 29.95
CA GLN A 221 -4.14 6.15 31.40
C GLN A 221 -4.72 7.40 32.04
N LEU A 222 -5.66 7.23 32.98
CA LEU A 222 -6.17 8.32 33.79
C LEU A 222 -5.17 8.64 34.90
N LEU A 223 -4.68 9.89 34.93
CA LEU A 223 -3.82 10.38 36.02
C LEU A 223 -4.63 11.07 37.11
N ARG A 224 -5.61 11.91 36.72
CA ARG A 224 -6.43 12.66 37.68
C ARG A 224 -7.80 13.00 37.10
N ALA A 225 -8.83 12.88 37.93
CA ALA A 225 -10.17 13.36 37.63
C ALA A 225 -10.57 14.53 38.54
N GLY A 226 -11.11 15.58 37.93
CA GLY A 226 -11.77 16.71 38.58
C GLY A 226 -13.25 16.82 38.17
N PRO A 227 -13.98 17.83 38.67
CA PRO A 227 -15.38 18.02 38.30
C PRO A 227 -15.58 18.41 36.83
N THR A 228 -14.64 19.14 36.25
CA THR A 228 -14.76 19.67 34.88
C THR A 228 -13.53 19.40 34.01
N TYR A 229 -12.68 18.46 34.45
CA TYR A 229 -11.45 18.13 33.75
C TYR A 229 -11.00 16.70 34.04
N LEU A 230 -10.27 16.13 33.08
CA LEU A 230 -9.55 14.86 33.21
C LEU A 230 -8.10 15.07 32.76
N ILE A 231 -7.14 14.51 33.47
CA ILE A 231 -5.73 14.50 33.05
C ILE A 231 -5.39 13.07 32.67
N ILE A 232 -4.94 12.89 31.44
CA ILE A 232 -4.62 11.59 30.85
C ILE A 232 -3.18 11.52 30.38
N GLN A 233 -2.63 10.31 30.33
CA GLN A 233 -1.36 10.00 29.70
C GLN A 233 -1.61 9.12 28.48
N LEU A 234 -1.10 9.53 27.32
CA LEU A 234 -1.24 8.81 26.07
C LEU A 234 -0.28 7.62 26.03
N ASN A 235 -0.80 6.43 25.74
CA ASN A 235 -0.02 5.19 25.57
C ASN A 235 0.38 4.99 24.09
N THR A 236 1.25 5.87 23.57
CA THR A 236 1.64 5.87 22.14
C THR A 236 2.92 5.09 21.80
N ASN A 237 3.50 4.38 22.77
CA ASN A 237 4.77 3.67 22.56
C ASN A 237 4.57 2.26 22.02
N SER A 238 3.39 1.67 22.28
CA SER A 238 3.03 0.33 21.85
C SER A 238 1.89 0.44 20.84
N ILE A 239 2.21 0.21 19.57
CA ILE A 239 1.29 0.36 18.44
C ILE A 239 1.21 -0.93 17.62
N ILE A 240 0.07 -1.14 16.98
CA ILE A 240 -0.11 -2.07 15.86
C ILE A 240 0.00 -1.24 14.57
N GLY A 241 0.59 -1.81 13.52
CA GLY A 241 0.86 -1.11 12.26
C GLY A 241 2.27 -0.54 12.19
N ASP A 242 2.50 0.38 11.26
CA ASP A 242 3.82 0.91 10.92
C ASP A 242 3.99 2.40 11.29
N GLY A 243 5.21 2.77 11.66
CA GLY A 243 5.63 4.16 11.85
C GLY A 243 6.14 4.84 10.55
N PRO A 244 6.67 6.06 10.64
CA PRO A 244 6.73 6.91 11.83
C PRO A 244 5.39 7.62 12.13
N ILE A 245 5.14 7.97 13.40
CA ILE A 245 3.96 8.75 13.79
C ILE A 245 4.30 10.25 13.62
N VAL A 246 3.54 10.96 12.80
CA VAL A 246 3.72 12.40 12.56
C VAL A 246 2.70 13.28 13.28
N ARG A 247 1.55 12.71 13.65
CA ARG A 247 0.48 13.43 14.34
C ARG A 247 -0.24 12.51 15.33
N LYS A 248 -0.57 13.06 16.49
CA LYS A 248 -1.32 12.40 17.55
C LYS A 248 -2.55 13.24 17.83
N GLU A 249 -3.68 12.57 17.96
CA GLU A 249 -4.96 13.19 18.31
C GLU A 249 -5.62 12.40 19.42
N ILE A 250 -6.44 13.09 20.20
CA ILE A 250 -7.40 12.45 21.07
C ILE A 250 -8.79 12.68 20.49
N GLU A 251 -9.61 11.66 20.56
CA GLU A 251 -11.04 11.73 20.29
C GLU A 251 -11.74 11.46 21.61
N TYR A 252 -12.61 12.38 22.05
CA TYR A 252 -13.42 12.15 23.24
C TYR A 252 -14.88 12.47 22.99
N ARG A 253 -15.75 11.72 23.68
CA ARG A 253 -17.20 11.87 23.61
C ARG A 253 -17.83 11.53 24.95
N MET A 254 -18.99 12.10 25.24
CA MET A 254 -19.83 11.60 26.33
C MET A 254 -20.36 10.21 25.97
N SER A 255 -20.35 9.25 26.90
CA SER A 255 -20.81 7.87 26.62
C SER A 255 -22.25 7.83 26.10
N ARG A 256 -23.09 8.78 26.54
CA ARG A 256 -24.50 8.92 26.16
C ARG A 256 -24.76 10.08 25.17
N GLY A 257 -23.72 10.75 24.70
CA GLY A 257 -23.83 11.93 23.84
C GLY A 257 -23.68 11.59 22.35
N PRO A 258 -24.26 12.42 21.45
CA PRO A 258 -24.15 12.22 20.00
C PRO A 258 -22.86 12.80 19.40
N TRP A 259 -22.08 13.56 20.17
CA TRP A 259 -20.94 14.33 19.67
C TRP A 259 -19.60 13.74 20.13
N ALA A 260 -18.61 13.80 19.24
CA ALA A 260 -17.21 13.50 19.52
C ALA A 260 -16.36 14.70 19.10
N GLU A 261 -15.38 15.06 19.91
CA GLU A 261 -14.43 16.14 19.64
C GLU A 261 -13.03 15.55 19.43
N VAL A 262 -12.35 16.04 18.39
CA VAL A 262 -10.99 15.60 18.04
C VAL A 262 -10.01 16.74 18.23
N HIS A 263 -8.95 16.49 19.00
CA HIS A 263 -7.94 17.49 19.33
C HIS A 263 -6.53 16.95 19.06
N ALA A 264 -5.71 17.75 18.39
CA ALA A 264 -4.31 17.42 18.17
C ALA A 264 -3.50 17.62 19.46
N VAL A 265 -2.63 16.65 19.76
CA VAL A 265 -1.85 16.62 21.00
C VAL A 265 -0.36 16.45 20.68
N SER A 266 0.48 17.30 21.28
CA SER A 266 1.94 17.23 21.14
C SER A 266 2.61 16.50 22.31
N LEU A 267 2.08 16.63 23.53
CA LEU A 267 2.65 16.08 24.75
C LEU A 267 2.10 14.69 25.08
N GLN A 268 2.86 13.90 25.84
CA GLN A 268 2.41 12.59 26.30
C GLN A 268 1.34 12.69 27.40
N THR A 269 1.29 13.80 28.13
CA THR A 269 0.27 14.09 29.13
C THR A 269 -0.62 15.21 28.62
N TYR A 270 -1.93 15.01 28.66
CA TYR A 270 -2.92 15.98 28.18
C TYR A 270 -4.02 16.19 29.22
N LYS A 271 -4.44 17.45 29.39
CA LYS A 271 -5.57 17.82 30.23
C LYS A 271 -6.76 18.07 29.32
N LEU A 272 -7.87 17.37 29.52
CA LEU A 272 -9.17 17.71 28.96
C LEU A 272 -9.85 18.65 29.95
N TRP A 273 -10.44 19.74 29.47
CA TRP A 273 -11.10 20.75 30.30
C TRP A 273 -12.44 21.18 29.69
N HIS A 274 -13.22 21.97 30.43
CA HIS A 274 -14.61 22.31 30.08
C HIS A 274 -15.54 21.10 29.93
N LEU A 275 -15.29 20.05 30.72
CA LEU A 275 -16.17 18.87 30.79
C LEU A 275 -17.32 19.12 31.79
N ASP A 276 -18.41 18.39 31.60
CA ASP A 276 -19.56 18.41 32.50
C ASP A 276 -19.29 17.57 33.75
N PRO A 277 -19.71 18.00 34.95
CA PRO A 277 -19.64 17.20 36.18
C PRO A 277 -20.48 15.93 36.14
N ASP A 278 -20.07 14.92 36.91
CA ASP A 278 -20.72 13.60 37.02
C ASP A 278 -21.09 12.96 35.66
N THR A 279 -20.25 13.21 34.65
CA THR A 279 -20.49 12.77 33.28
C THR A 279 -19.41 11.78 32.86
N GLU A 280 -19.84 10.69 32.24
CA GLU A 280 -18.96 9.64 31.75
C GLU A 280 -18.51 9.95 30.32
N TYR A 281 -17.20 9.89 30.12
CA TYR A 281 -16.53 10.17 28.86
C TYR A 281 -15.76 8.94 28.40
N GLU A 282 -15.82 8.70 27.09
CA GLU A 282 -14.97 7.76 26.38
C GLU A 282 -13.87 8.55 25.66
N ILE A 283 -12.62 8.18 25.87
CA ILE A 283 -11.46 8.89 25.32
C ILE A 283 -10.56 7.90 24.59
N SER A 284 -10.40 8.08 23.29
CA SER A 284 -9.57 7.28 22.41
C SER A 284 -8.41 8.10 21.87
N VAL A 285 -7.32 7.42 21.53
CA VAL A 285 -6.15 8.05 20.89
C VAL A 285 -6.11 7.63 19.43
N LEU A 286 -5.94 8.61 18.54
CA LEU A 286 -5.73 8.40 17.11
C LEU A 286 -4.28 8.77 16.77
N LEU A 287 -3.64 7.92 15.98
CA LEU A 287 -2.28 8.12 15.52
C LEU A 287 -2.29 8.21 14.00
N THR A 288 -1.48 9.12 13.45
CA THR A 288 -1.38 9.33 12.01
C THR A 288 0.08 9.21 11.57
N ARG A 289 0.31 8.36 10.57
CA ARG A 289 1.56 8.26 9.83
C ARG A 289 1.52 9.11 8.53
N PRO A 290 2.66 9.37 7.87
CA PRO A 290 2.67 10.12 6.62
C PRO A 290 1.80 9.52 5.52
N GLY A 291 1.33 10.39 4.62
CA GLY A 291 0.56 10.00 3.43
C GLY A 291 -0.95 9.92 3.66
N ASP A 292 -1.70 9.89 2.55
CA ASP A 292 -3.15 9.79 2.56
C ASP A 292 -3.61 8.50 3.23
N GLY A 293 -4.72 8.54 3.97
CA GLY A 293 -5.20 7.37 4.74
C GLY A 293 -4.25 6.90 5.85
N GLY A 294 -3.27 7.72 6.25
CA GLY A 294 -2.29 7.38 7.27
C GLY A 294 -2.81 7.41 8.70
N THR A 295 -4.03 7.89 8.94
CA THR A 295 -4.68 7.86 10.25
C THR A 295 -5.22 6.46 10.53
N GLY A 296 -4.69 5.84 11.59
CA GLY A 296 -5.13 4.52 12.03
C GLY A 296 -6.49 4.56 12.72
N ARG A 297 -6.96 3.37 13.10
CA ARG A 297 -8.21 3.26 13.85
C ARG A 297 -8.03 3.86 15.24
N PRO A 298 -9.10 4.35 15.88
CA PRO A 298 -9.04 4.72 17.28
C PRO A 298 -8.57 3.53 18.12
N GLY A 299 -7.63 3.77 19.04
CA GLY A 299 -7.23 2.77 20.02
C GLY A 299 -8.37 2.43 21.00
N PRO A 300 -8.17 1.47 21.91
CA PRO A 300 -9.14 1.16 22.95
C PRO A 300 -9.50 2.42 23.77
N PRO A 301 -10.79 2.67 24.07
CA PRO A 301 -11.18 3.87 24.82
C PRO A 301 -10.86 3.74 26.31
N LEU A 302 -10.41 4.84 26.91
CA LEU A 302 -10.49 5.05 28.35
C LEU A 302 -11.90 5.53 28.68
N ILE A 303 -12.62 4.77 29.50
CA ILE A 303 -13.92 5.17 30.03
C ILE A 303 -13.70 5.74 31.43
N SER A 304 -14.03 7.01 31.63
CA SER A 304 -13.85 7.68 32.92
C SER A 304 -14.95 8.70 33.20
N ARG A 305 -15.24 8.92 34.48
CA ARG A 305 -16.27 9.86 34.93
C ARG A 305 -15.65 11.06 35.64
N THR A 306 -16.13 12.25 35.32
CA THR A 306 -15.79 13.48 36.06
C THR A 306 -16.41 13.45 37.46
N LYS A 307 -15.82 14.19 38.40
CA LYS A 307 -16.35 14.25 39.78
C LYS A 307 -17.61 15.12 39.84
N CYS A 308 -18.39 15.00 40.92
CA CYS A 308 -19.49 15.93 41.19
C CYS A 308 -18.93 17.35 41.44
N ALA A 309 -19.60 18.38 40.93
CA ALA A 309 -19.30 19.77 41.25
C ALA A 309 -20.08 20.19 42.49
N GLY A 310 -19.41 20.31 43.63
CA GLY A 310 -20.07 20.50 44.93
C GLY A 310 -20.59 19.18 45.51
N GLY A 311 -20.69 19.11 46.84
CA GLY A 311 -20.90 17.87 47.60
C GLY A 311 -21.96 16.96 47.00
N CYS A 312 -21.55 15.79 46.53
CA CYS A 312 -22.47 14.74 46.11
C CYS A 312 -23.29 14.34 47.34
N LEU A 313 -24.56 14.76 47.39
CA LEU A 313 -25.51 14.32 48.40
C LEU A 313 -25.76 12.83 48.17
N LEU A 314 -25.12 11.99 48.99
CA LEU A 314 -25.53 10.60 49.15
C LEU A 314 -26.89 10.59 49.84
N ALA A 315 -27.96 10.59 49.06
CA ALA A 315 -29.29 10.23 49.56
C ALA A 315 -29.41 8.71 49.51
N GLN A 316 -29.22 8.06 50.67
CA GLN A 316 -29.44 6.62 50.80
C GLN A 316 -30.93 6.40 51.12
N PHE A 317 -31.69 5.92 50.14
CA PHE A 317 -33.10 5.56 50.33
C PHE A 317 -33.20 4.17 50.98
N CYS A 318 -33.70 4.10 52.22
CA CYS A 318 -34.12 2.86 52.86
C CYS A 318 -35.56 2.51 52.41
N PRO A 319 -35.85 1.29 51.90
CA PRO A 319 -37.15 1.00 51.25
C PRO A 319 -38.34 0.74 52.20
N TRP A 320 -38.20 0.92 53.52
CA TRP A 320 -39.21 0.45 54.49
C TRP A 320 -39.59 1.44 55.58
N ASP A 321 -39.23 2.72 55.44
CA ASP A 321 -39.72 3.76 56.33
C ASP A 321 -39.91 5.08 55.59
N THR A 322 -40.91 5.86 56.00
CA THR A 322 -41.33 7.14 55.40
C THR A 322 -40.33 8.30 55.64
N TRP A 323 -39.06 7.97 55.90
CA TRP A 323 -38.00 8.90 56.28
C TRP A 323 -36.81 8.81 55.31
N VAL A 324 -36.35 9.96 54.83
CA VAL A 324 -35.11 10.08 54.04
C VAL A 324 -33.99 10.51 54.99
N TRP A 325 -32.91 9.73 55.04
CA TRP A 325 -31.69 10.10 55.76
C TRP A 325 -30.75 10.78 54.76
N ALA A 326 -30.38 12.04 55.03
CA ALA A 326 -29.38 12.76 54.25
C ALA A 326 -28.11 12.95 55.08
N GLN A 327 -26.97 12.46 54.57
CA GLN A 327 -25.65 12.75 55.14
C GLN A 327 -24.87 13.63 54.15
N GLY A 328 -24.67 14.89 54.50
CA GLY A 328 -23.84 15.82 53.74
C GLY A 328 -22.43 15.91 54.31
N TYR A 329 -21.41 15.96 53.45
CA TYR A 329 -20.04 16.30 53.83
C TYR A 329 -19.74 17.76 53.48
N ALA A 330 -19.04 18.46 54.39
CA ALA A 330 -18.64 19.85 54.22
C ALA A 330 -17.64 19.99 53.04
N GLY A 331 -17.90 20.93 52.13
CA GLY A 331 -16.95 21.35 51.10
C GLY A 331 -15.87 22.28 51.68
N MET A 332 -14.65 22.16 51.14
CA MET A 332 -13.50 23.01 51.48
C MET A 332 -13.36 24.13 50.44
N ASP A 333 -13.41 25.39 50.89
CA ASP A 333 -13.07 26.55 50.06
C ASP A 333 -11.57 26.87 50.11
N GLN A 334 -11.05 27.59 49.10
CA GLN A 334 -9.62 27.91 48.89
C GLN A 334 -8.96 28.78 50.00
N GLY A 335 -9.64 29.05 51.11
CA GLY A 335 -9.13 29.78 52.27
C GLY A 335 -8.87 28.92 53.51
N GLY A 336 -8.96 27.58 53.44
CA GLY A 336 -8.58 26.69 54.55
C GLY A 336 -9.43 26.81 55.82
N THR A 337 -10.62 27.42 55.76
CA THR A 337 -11.52 27.54 56.91
C THR A 337 -12.59 26.45 56.85
N LEU A 338 -12.58 25.56 57.84
CA LEU A 338 -13.59 24.52 58.04
C LEU A 338 -14.88 25.16 58.58
N HIS A 339 -15.89 25.33 57.74
CA HIS A 339 -17.23 25.68 58.21
C HIS A 339 -17.88 24.44 58.84
N LYS A 340 -17.87 24.37 60.17
CA LYS A 340 -18.62 23.36 60.92
C LYS A 340 -20.10 23.71 60.90
N VAL A 341 -20.83 23.21 59.91
CA VAL A 341 -22.31 23.22 59.97
C VAL A 341 -22.73 22.09 60.91
N VAL A 342 -22.91 22.44 62.19
CA VAL A 342 -23.58 21.57 63.15
C VAL A 342 -25.07 21.73 62.91
N TRP A 343 -25.71 20.73 62.31
CA TRP A 343 -27.16 20.62 62.39
C TRP A 343 -27.51 20.21 63.83
N PRO A 344 -28.40 20.95 64.54
CA PRO A 344 -29.00 20.40 65.74
C PRO A 344 -29.79 19.14 65.35
N ALA A 345 -29.80 18.16 66.24
CA ALA A 345 -30.31 16.82 66.04
C ALA A 345 -31.58 16.72 65.16
N LEU A 346 -31.58 15.72 64.27
CA LEU A 346 -32.73 15.00 63.71
C LEU A 346 -33.99 15.85 63.51
N VAL A 347 -34.12 16.51 62.36
CA VAL A 347 -35.39 17.12 61.95
C VAL A 347 -36.14 16.13 61.05
N PRO A 348 -37.25 15.54 61.50
CA PRO A 348 -38.14 14.75 60.65
C PRO A 348 -38.78 15.65 59.57
N LEU A 349 -38.41 15.47 58.30
CA LEU A 349 -39.11 16.07 57.16
C LEU A 349 -40.30 15.19 56.76
N LYS A 350 -41.52 15.67 57.03
CA LYS A 350 -42.77 15.00 56.65
C LYS A 350 -43.08 15.35 55.18
N LEU A 351 -42.88 14.39 54.28
CA LEU A 351 -43.37 14.51 52.89
C LEU A 351 -44.91 14.46 52.91
N SER A 352 -45.58 15.59 52.63
CA SER A 352 -47.00 15.54 52.28
C SER A 352 -47.13 15.04 50.84
N LYS A 353 -47.66 13.83 50.67
CA LYS A 353 -48.25 13.41 49.40
C LYS A 353 -49.48 14.28 49.18
N THR A 354 -49.41 15.22 48.25
CA THR A 354 -50.61 15.65 47.53
C THR A 354 -50.77 14.69 46.34
N LEU A 355 -51.99 14.13 46.25
CA LEU A 355 -52.43 13.07 45.35
C LEU A 355 -52.26 13.40 43.87
#